data_AF-A0A7S3RV38-F1
#
_entry.id   AF-A0A7S3RV38-F1
#
_cell.length_a   1.000
_cell.length_b   1.000
_cell.length_c   1.000
_cell.angle_alpha   90.00
_cell.angle_beta   90.00
_cell.angle_gamma   90.00
#
_symmetry.space_group_name_H-M   'P 1'
#
loop_
_entity.id
_entity.type
_entity.pdbx_description
1 polymer ?
#
loop_
_entity_poly.entity_id
_entity_poly.type
_entity_poly.pdbx_seq_one_letter_code
_entity_poly.pdbx_strand_id
1 'polypeptide(L)'
;ARWAERGVGQLRLLVPRDGAGVPRLVMRVEHVGRLILNEPLLPSTATPVRASDTAVRVALVSSLERQPVSYLLRVKMPQEAEALLRAISSHIPAADGARGEA
;
A
#
# COMPACT_ATOMS: atom_id res chain seq x y z
N ALA A 1 -20.45 4.96 -1.31
CA ALA A 1 -19.64 3.76 -0.97
C ALA A 1 -19.43 3.72 0.55
N ARG A 2 -19.59 2.57 1.20
CA ARG A 2 -19.40 2.41 2.66
C ARG A 2 -18.06 1.73 2.92
N TRP A 3 -17.24 2.31 3.79
CA TRP A 3 -15.99 1.69 4.23
C TRP A 3 -16.27 0.53 5.17
N ALA A 4 -15.66 -0.63 4.93
CA ALA A 4 -15.69 -1.79 5.81
C ALA A 4 -14.30 -2.01 6.41
N GLU A 5 -14.22 -2.12 7.73
CA GLU A 5 -12.95 -2.37 8.41
C GLU A 5 -12.49 -3.81 8.16
N ARG A 6 -11.24 -3.99 7.69
CA ARG A 6 -10.64 -5.31 7.43
C ARG A 6 -9.86 -5.86 8.64
N GLY A 7 -9.42 -4.98 9.53
CA GLY A 7 -8.74 -5.31 10.78
C GLY A 7 -7.73 -4.24 11.22
N VAL A 8 -7.15 -4.48 12.39
CA VAL A 8 -6.11 -3.63 13.02
C VAL A 8 -4.86 -4.47 13.22
N GLY A 9 -3.68 -3.87 13.06
CA GLY A 9 -2.39 -4.54 13.23
C GLY A 9 -1.22 -3.74 12.67
N GLN A 10 -0.07 -4.38 12.56
CA GLN A 10 1.15 -3.72 12.06
C GLN A 10 1.16 -3.72 10.53
N LEU A 11 1.19 -2.53 9.93
CA LEU A 11 1.46 -2.35 8.51
C LEU A 11 2.97 -2.34 8.27
N ARG A 12 3.42 -3.09 7.25
CA ARG A 12 4.81 -3.12 6.80
C ARG A 12 4.88 -2.80 5.31
N LEU A 13 5.81 -1.92 4.95
CA LEU A 13 6.27 -1.76 3.57
C LEU A 13 7.51 -2.65 3.39
N LEU A 14 7.39 -3.70 2.59
CA LEU A 14 8.50 -4.61 2.30
C LEU A 14 9.17 -4.17 1.00
N VAL A 15 10.46 -3.82 1.09
CA VAL A 15 11.27 -3.37 -0.05
C VAL A 15 12.34 -4.45 -0.33
N PRO A 16 12.37 -5.04 -1.54
CA PRO A 16 13.42 -5.98 -1.94
C PRO A 16 14.81 -5.33 -1.91
N ARG A 17 15.82 -6.06 -1.41
CA ARG A 17 17.18 -5.52 -1.23
C ARG A 17 17.95 -5.31 -2.53
N ASP A 18 17.76 -6.19 -3.50
CA ASP A 18 18.63 -6.26 -4.69
C ASP A 18 17.94 -5.75 -5.98
N GLY A 19 16.85 -4.98 -5.85
CA GLY A 19 16.00 -4.59 -6.99
C GLY A 19 15.24 -5.75 -7.63
N ALA A 20 15.49 -6.99 -7.19
CA ALA A 20 14.78 -8.20 -7.59
C ALA A 20 13.40 -8.27 -6.92
N GLY A 21 12.45 -7.49 -7.43
CA GLY A 21 11.04 -7.59 -7.03
C GLY A 21 10.35 -6.24 -6.89
N VAL A 22 9.07 -6.30 -6.54
CA VAL A 22 8.21 -5.13 -6.40
C VAL A 22 7.96 -4.85 -4.91
N PRO A 23 8.17 -3.62 -4.42
CA PRO A 23 7.80 -3.23 -3.06
C PRO A 23 6.33 -3.55 -2.79
N ARG A 24 5.98 -3.90 -1.55
CA ARG A 24 4.60 -4.27 -1.22
C ARG A 24 4.16 -3.83 0.16
N LEU A 25 2.87 -3.56 0.29
CA LEU A 25 2.23 -3.33 1.56
C LEU A 25 1.68 -4.64 2.12
N VAL A 26 2.07 -4.95 3.34
CA VAL A 26 1.67 -6.16 4.05
C VAL A 26 1.11 -5.79 5.42
N MET A 27 -0.06 -6.31 5.75
CA MET A 27 -0.68 -6.14 7.06
C MET A 27 -1.38 -7.42 7.50
N ARG A 28 -1.19 -7.76 8.77
CA ARG A 28 -1.84 -8.89 9.43
C ARG A 28 -2.63 -8.39 10.64
N VAL A 29 -3.74 -9.05 10.94
CA VAL A 29 -4.56 -8.78 12.14
C VAL A 29 -3.73 -9.10 13.37
N GLU A 30 -3.72 -8.19 14.34
CA GLU A 30 -3.06 -8.40 15.63
C GLU A 30 -3.66 -9.64 16.35
N HIS A 31 -2.82 -10.38 17.09
CA HIS A 31 -3.16 -11.61 17.81
C HIS A 31 -3.52 -12.84 16.94
N VAL A 32 -4.30 -12.66 15.86
CA VAL A 32 -4.75 -13.78 14.98
C VAL A 32 -3.77 -14.04 13.83
N GLY A 33 -2.99 -13.05 13.41
CA GLY A 33 -2.01 -13.18 12.33
C GLY A 33 -2.60 -13.34 10.92
N ARG A 34 -3.92 -13.27 10.77
CA ARG A 34 -4.62 -13.35 9.47
C ARG A 34 -4.17 -12.22 8.54
N LEU A 35 -3.81 -12.55 7.31
CA LEU A 35 -3.40 -11.58 6.29
C LEU A 35 -4.61 -10.76 5.80
N ILE A 36 -4.52 -9.43 5.84
CA ILE A 36 -5.60 -8.51 5.44
C ILE A 36 -5.19 -7.50 4.37
N LEU A 37 -3.88 -7.37 4.12
CA LEU A 37 -3.30 -6.62 3.01
C LEU A 37 -2.00 -7.31 2.60
N ASN A 38 -1.80 -7.53 1.30
CA ASN A 38 -0.57 -8.07 0.71
C ASN A 38 -0.49 -7.68 -0.76
N GLU A 39 -0.40 -6.38 -1.03
CA GLU A 39 -0.50 -5.87 -2.40
C GLU A 39 0.78 -5.15 -2.83
N PRO A 40 1.23 -5.37 -4.08
CA PRO A 40 2.41 -4.70 -4.62
C PRO A 40 2.15 -3.22 -4.91
N LEU A 41 3.20 -2.41 -4.78
CA LEU A 41 3.26 -1.05 -5.31
C LEU A 41 3.72 -1.13 -6.77
N LEU A 42 2.76 -1.08 -7.69
CA LEU A 42 3.02 -1.16 -9.13
C LEU A 42 3.38 0.23 -9.67
N PRO A 43 4.03 0.34 -10.85
CA PRO A 43 4.25 1.63 -11.48
C PRO A 43 2.96 2.38 -11.83
N SER A 44 1.86 1.65 -12.03
CA SER A 44 0.52 2.21 -12.25
C SER A 44 -0.22 2.54 -10.95
N THR A 45 0.38 2.32 -9.77
CA THR A 45 -0.22 2.68 -8.49
C THR A 45 -0.37 4.19 -8.42
N ALA A 46 -1.61 4.67 -8.25
CA ALA A 46 -1.89 6.07 -8.08
C ALA A 46 -1.21 6.61 -6.80
N THR A 47 -0.77 7.86 -6.85
CA THR A 47 -0.18 8.56 -5.70
C THR A 47 -1.12 8.46 -4.50
N PRO A 48 -0.65 7.98 -3.33
CA PRO A 48 -1.47 7.95 -2.13
C PRO A 48 -1.83 9.38 -1.73
N VAL A 49 -2.97 9.55 -1.06
CA VAL A 49 -3.45 10.88 -0.64
C VAL A 49 -3.77 10.92 0.84
N ARG A 50 -3.56 12.07 1.47
CA ARG A 50 -4.06 12.34 2.83
C ARG A 50 -5.57 12.45 2.77
N ALA A 51 -6.25 11.48 3.37
CA ALA A 51 -7.70 11.48 3.49
C ALA A 51 -8.16 12.20 4.76
N SER A 52 -7.32 12.26 5.78
CA SER A 52 -7.49 13.08 6.99
C SER A 52 -6.14 13.29 7.69
N ASP A 53 -6.17 13.95 8.85
CA ASP A 53 -5.02 14.11 9.74
C ASP A 53 -4.39 12.78 10.14
N THR A 54 -5.15 11.70 10.23
CA THR A 54 -4.66 10.39 10.68
C THR A 54 -4.90 9.26 9.69
N ALA A 55 -5.28 9.59 8.45
CA ALA A 55 -5.58 8.60 7.41
C ALA A 55 -4.94 8.89 6.05
N VAL A 56 -4.40 7.84 5.45
CA VAL A 56 -3.88 7.81 4.08
C VAL A 56 -4.76 6.89 3.25
N ARG A 57 -5.21 7.36 2.08
CA ARG A 57 -5.93 6.55 1.10
C ARG A 57 -4.97 6.13 -0.01
N VAL A 58 -4.99 4.85 -0.35
CA VAL A 58 -4.20 4.27 -1.44
C VAL A 58 -5.08 3.33 -2.27
N ALA A 59 -4.98 3.42 -3.60
CA ALA A 59 -5.66 2.50 -4.51
C ALA A 59 -4.64 1.48 -5.03
N LEU A 60 -4.88 0.20 -4.77
CA LEU A 60 -3.98 -0.90 -5.15
C LEU A 60 -4.76 -1.93 -5.94
N VAL A 61 -4.10 -2.63 -6.87
CA VAL A 61 -4.69 -3.79 -7.53
C VAL A 61 -4.68 -4.93 -6.52
N SER A 62 -5.86 -5.40 -6.10
CA SER A 62 -5.91 -6.49 -5.13
C SER A 62 -5.69 -7.83 -5.81
N SER A 63 -4.77 -8.61 -5.27
CA SER A 63 -4.49 -9.98 -5.71
C SER A 63 -5.67 -10.93 -5.44
N LEU A 64 -6.44 -10.65 -4.39
CA LEU A 64 -7.63 -11.43 -4.02
C LEU A 64 -8.84 -11.06 -4.88
N GLU A 65 -9.14 -9.76 -4.98
CA GLU A 65 -10.34 -9.27 -5.68
C GLU A 65 -10.13 -9.14 -7.19
N ARG A 66 -8.88 -9.25 -7.67
CA ARG A 66 -8.46 -9.09 -9.09
C ARG A 66 -8.90 -7.77 -9.73
N GLN A 67 -9.08 -6.73 -8.92
CA GLN A 67 -9.50 -5.41 -9.35
C GLN A 67 -8.87 -4.33 -8.47
N PRO A 68 -8.84 -3.06 -8.90
CA PRO A 68 -8.45 -1.95 -8.05
C PRO A 68 -9.33 -1.83 -6.81
N VAL A 69 -8.72 -1.81 -5.64
CA VAL A 69 -9.37 -1.62 -4.34
C VAL A 69 -8.80 -0.38 -3.68
N SER A 70 -9.69 0.48 -3.20
CA SER A 70 -9.32 1.64 -2.38
C SER A 70 -9.18 1.19 -0.92
N TYR A 71 -8.01 1.39 -0.34
CA TYR A 71 -7.72 1.15 1.07
C TYR A 71 -7.62 2.48 1.81
N LEU A 72 -8.22 2.54 3.00
CA LEU A 72 -8.07 3.67 3.92
C LEU A 72 -7.24 3.19 5.12
N LEU A 73 -5.98 3.60 5.16
CA LEU A 73 -5.01 3.24 6.19
C LEU A 73 -5.03 4.32 7.28
N ARG A 74 -5.47 3.95 8.48
CA ARG A 74 -5.59 4.86 9.63
C ARG A 74 -4.52 4.54 10.66
N VAL A 75 -3.82 5.57 11.10
CA VAL A 75 -2.77 5.53 12.13
C VAL A 75 -3.19 6.35 13.34
N LYS A 76 -2.39 6.39 14.41
CA LYS A 76 -2.77 7.07 15.65
C LYS A 76 -2.46 8.56 15.59
N MET A 77 -1.30 8.91 15.05
CA MET A 77 -0.77 10.26 15.09
C MET A 77 -0.66 10.89 13.69
N PRO A 78 -0.88 12.20 13.55
CA PRO A 78 -0.77 12.84 12.23
C PRO A 78 0.61 12.75 11.58
N GLN A 79 1.66 12.71 12.39
CA GLN A 79 3.04 12.56 11.92
C GLN A 79 3.28 11.16 11.32
N GLU A 80 2.60 10.13 11.83
CA GLU A 80 2.66 8.78 11.27
C GLU A 80 1.96 8.73 9.91
N ALA A 81 0.85 9.45 9.73
CA ALA A 81 0.11 9.46 8.47
C ALA A 81 0.95 10.14 7.37
N GLU A 82 1.65 11.20 7.76
CA GLU A 82 2.57 11.92 6.92
C GLU A 82 3.80 11.06 6.55
N ALA A 83 4.40 10.37 7.53
CA ALA A 83 5.51 9.45 7.28
C ALA A 83 5.08 8.29 6.36
N LEU A 84 3.89 7.74 6.58
CA LEU A 84 3.32 6.66 5.76
C LEU A 84 3.09 7.11 4.31
N LEU A 85 2.49 8.28 4.12
CA LEU A 85 2.28 8.87 2.80
C LEU A 85 3.60 8.96 2.03
N ARG A 86 4.62 9.57 2.64
CA ARG A 86 5.93 9.73 2.02
C ARG A 86 6.59 8.39 1.72
N ALA A 87 6.55 7.45 2.67
CA ALA A 87 7.15 6.13 2.50
C ALA A 87 6.51 5.35 1.34
N ILE A 88 5.19 5.39 1.18
CA ILE A 88 4.52 4.76 0.04
C ILE A 88 4.92 5.47 -1.25
N SER A 89 4.79 6.80 -1.31
CA SER A 89 5.09 7.58 -2.51
C SER A 89 6.53 7.40 -3.02
N SER A 90 7.52 7.34 -2.12
CA SER A 90 8.93 7.18 -2.49
C SER A 90 9.29 5.77 -2.98
N HIS A 91 8.40 4.80 -2.80
CA HIS A 91 8.62 3.40 -3.18
C HIS A 91 7.63 2.91 -4.24
N ILE A 92 6.81 3.80 -4.82
CA ILE A 92 6.12 3.50 -6.07
C ILE A 92 7.20 3.49 -7.16
N PRO A 93 7.43 2.36 -7.85
CA PRO A 93 8.42 2.31 -8.92
C PRO A 93 8.04 3.27 -10.05
N ALA A 94 9.04 3.84 -10.72
CA ALA A 94 8.77 4.56 -11.96
C ALA A 94 8.13 3.60 -12.97
N ALA A 95 7.27 4.13 -13.84
CA ALA A 95 6.86 3.40 -15.04
C ALA A 95 8.10 3.21 -15.91
N ASP A 96 8.78 2.08 -15.76
CA ASP A 96 9.77 1.63 -16.72
C ASP A 96 9.04 1.57 -18.06
N GLY A 97 9.38 2.51 -18.96
CA GLY A 97 8.92 2.48 -20.33
C GLY A 97 9.21 1.10 -20.90
N ALA A 98 8.16 0.52 -21.50
CA ALA A 98 8.19 -0.66 -22.37
C ALA A 98 9.59 -1.21 -22.59
N ARG A 99 9.96 -2.27 -21.85
CA ARG A 99 11.13 -3.09 -22.21
C ARG A 99 10.95 -3.51 -23.67
N GLY A 100 11.94 -3.18 -24.47
CA GLY A 100 11.92 -3.33 -25.92
C GLY A 100 11.54 -4.75 -26.34
N GLU A 101 10.63 -4.81 -27.30
CA GLU A 101 10.58 -5.91 -28.26
C GLU A 101 11.75 -5.70 -29.21
N ALA A 102 12.65 -6.68 -29.22
CA ALA A 102 13.70 -6.85 -30.22
C ALA A 102 13.14 -7.51 -31.47
#